data_AF-A0A2S8PXE6-F1
#
_entry.id   AF-A0A2S8PXE6-F1
#
_cell.length_a   1.000
_cell.length_b   1.000
_cell.length_c   1.000
_cell.angle_alpha   90.00
_cell.angle_beta   90.00
_cell.angle_gamma   90.00
#
_symmetry.space_group_name_H-M   'P 1'
#
loop_
_entity.id
_entity.type
_entity.pdbx_description
1 polymer ?
#
loop_
_entity_poly.entity_id
_entity_poly.type
_entity_poly.pdbx_seq_one_letter_code
_entity_poly.pdbx_strand_id
1 'polypeptide(L)'
;MIQLVAEISENIGRLNTEQEQIKAQRLRRINRIRTIHGSLAIEGNLLDASQIAAIIEGKRVIAPIREIQEARNAILAYEKLNHWYFTSEQNLLEAHYVLMKGLLDNAGSYRHNGVGVMDGEKVIHQATQQVKQLIMVLEGEMNRGQLQSALGLKDRNSFRQRYLQPALAAGLIEMSHPEKPSSPSQHYRLTAKGINLKNHHK
;
A
#
# COMPACT_ATOMS: atom_id res chain seq x y z
N MET A 1 -3.86 25.48 14.80
CA MET A 1 -2.50 25.14 14.33
C MET A 1 -1.42 25.71 15.25
N ILE A 2 -1.40 27.03 15.52
CA ILE A 2 -0.41 27.67 16.41
C ILE A 2 -0.44 27.11 17.85
N GLN A 3 -1.63 26.82 18.39
CA GLN A 3 -1.77 26.25 19.74
C GLN A 3 -1.08 24.89 19.90
N LEU A 4 -1.24 23.98 18.92
CA LEU A 4 -0.56 22.67 18.93
C LEU A 4 0.95 22.82 18.81
N VAL A 5 1.43 23.74 17.97
CA VAL A 5 2.87 24.02 17.84
C VAL A 5 3.45 24.54 19.17
N ALA A 6 2.74 25.46 19.83
CA ALA A 6 3.15 25.99 21.13
C ALA A 6 3.20 24.90 22.20
N GLU A 7 2.15 24.07 22.30
CA GLU A 7 2.05 22.97 23.26
C GLU A 7 3.12 21.90 23.03
N ILE A 8 3.36 21.50 21.77
CA ILE A 8 4.43 20.55 21.42
C ILE A 8 5.80 21.15 21.80
N SER A 9 6.02 22.43 21.51
CA SER A 9 7.30 23.10 21.82
C SER A 9 7.56 23.20 23.32
N GLU A 10 6.53 23.52 24.11
CA GLU A 10 6.62 23.54 25.58
C GLU A 10 6.96 22.14 26.13
N ASN A 11 6.27 21.11 25.65
CA ASN A 11 6.51 19.74 26.07
C ASN A 11 7.91 19.24 25.69
N ILE A 12 8.41 19.56 24.50
CA ILE A 12 9.80 19.25 24.09
C ILE A 12 10.81 19.93 25.02
N GLY A 13 10.56 21.18 25.40
CA GLY A 13 11.42 21.92 26.33
C GLY A 13 11.55 21.24 27.70
N ARG A 14 10.43 20.73 28.25
CA ARG A 14 10.42 20.01 29.54
C ARG A 14 11.22 18.71 29.51
N LEU A 15 11.24 18.01 28.37
CA LEU A 15 11.92 16.72 28.18
C LEU A 15 13.47 16.84 28.08
N ASN A 16 14.02 18.03 27.84
CA ASN A 16 15.46 18.19 27.61
C ASN A 16 16.32 18.28 28.90
N THR A 17 15.81 17.90 30.07
CA THR A 17 16.55 17.96 31.36
C THR A 17 17.47 16.74 31.57
N GLU A 18 18.63 16.92 32.22
CA GLU A 18 19.73 15.93 32.28
C GLU A 18 19.38 14.57 32.91
N GLN A 19 18.43 14.52 33.86
CA GLN A 19 17.95 13.25 34.45
C GLN A 19 17.21 12.34 33.45
N GLU A 20 16.79 12.87 32.30
CA GLU A 20 16.09 12.09 31.28
C GLU A 20 17.04 11.26 30.42
N GLN A 21 18.34 11.58 30.31
CA GLN A 21 19.21 10.97 29.30
C GLN A 21 19.46 9.46 29.46
N ILE A 22 19.58 8.94 30.70
CA ILE A 22 19.77 7.51 30.98
C ILE A 22 18.45 6.74 30.86
N LYS A 23 17.36 7.28 31.41
CA LYS A 23 16.00 6.74 31.18
C LYS A 23 15.66 6.74 29.69
N ALA A 24 16.14 7.72 28.94
CA ALA A 24 15.88 7.87 27.51
C ALA A 24 16.47 6.75 26.66
N GLN A 25 17.59 6.10 27.02
CA GLN A 25 18.08 4.96 26.22
C GLN A 25 17.15 3.74 26.29
N ARG A 26 16.70 3.36 27.50
CA ARG A 26 15.75 2.25 27.67
C ARG A 26 14.37 2.60 27.12
N LEU A 27 13.91 3.84 27.32
CA LEU A 27 12.67 4.36 26.76
C LEU A 27 12.72 4.43 25.22
N ARG A 28 13.86 4.79 24.61
CA ARG A 28 14.04 4.78 23.14
C ARG A 28 13.83 3.39 22.57
N ARG A 29 14.39 2.35 23.22
CA ARG A 29 14.19 0.96 22.78
C ARG A 29 12.73 0.52 22.90
N ILE A 30 12.08 0.83 24.03
CA ILE A 30 10.65 0.51 24.25
C ILE A 30 9.75 1.26 23.26
N ASN A 31 10.01 2.55 23.04
CA ASN A 31 9.26 3.37 22.09
C ASN A 31 9.47 2.86 20.67
N ARG A 32 10.70 2.45 20.30
CA ARG A 32 10.97 1.85 18.99
C ARG A 32 10.17 0.56 18.78
N ILE A 33 10.10 -0.33 19.77
CA ILE A 33 9.27 -1.54 19.72
C ILE A 33 7.81 -1.17 19.48
N ARG A 34 7.26 -0.21 20.24
CA ARG A 34 5.87 0.24 20.09
C ARG A 34 5.61 0.89 18.73
N THR A 35 6.54 1.70 18.23
CA THR A 35 6.44 2.33 16.90
C THR A 35 6.39 1.26 15.82
N ILE A 36 7.32 0.30 15.83
CA ILE A 36 7.37 -0.77 14.83
C ILE A 36 6.09 -1.61 14.89
N HIS A 37 5.69 -2.04 16.09
CA HIS A 37 4.46 -2.80 16.30
C HIS A 37 3.23 -2.04 15.79
N GLY A 38 3.08 -0.77 16.16
CA GLY A 38 1.95 0.05 15.71
C GLY A 38 1.89 0.22 14.20
N SER A 39 3.02 0.49 13.54
CA SER A 39 3.08 0.61 12.08
C SER A 39 2.73 -0.70 11.37
N LEU A 40 3.25 -1.83 11.84
CA LEU A 40 2.99 -3.12 11.21
C LEU A 40 1.56 -3.61 11.44
N ALA A 41 0.98 -3.34 12.62
CA ALA A 41 -0.40 -3.70 12.93
C ALA A 41 -1.40 -2.97 12.02
N ILE A 42 -1.12 -1.72 11.63
CA ILE A 42 -1.93 -0.96 10.66
C ILE A 42 -1.95 -1.65 9.29
N GLU A 43 -0.83 -2.26 8.90
CA GLU A 43 -0.68 -3.01 7.64
C GLU A 43 -1.17 -4.48 7.76
N GLY A 44 -1.75 -4.87 8.90
CA GLY A 44 -2.36 -6.18 9.13
C GLY A 44 -1.42 -7.25 9.68
N ASN A 45 -0.22 -6.91 10.15
CA ASN A 45 0.68 -7.83 10.83
C ASN A 45 0.14 -8.18 12.23
N LEU A 46 0.27 -9.46 12.64
CA LEU A 46 -0.34 -9.97 13.87
C LEU A 46 0.66 -10.17 15.01
N LEU A 47 1.94 -9.87 14.79
CA LEU A 47 2.96 -9.98 15.82
C LEU A 47 2.69 -8.99 16.96
N ASP A 48 2.72 -9.48 18.20
CA ASP A 48 2.61 -8.62 19.38
C ASP A 48 3.94 -7.93 19.72
N ALA A 49 3.89 -6.95 20.62
CA ALA A 49 5.07 -6.20 21.03
C ALA A 49 6.17 -7.07 21.69
N SER A 50 5.81 -8.18 22.33
CA SER A 50 6.76 -9.11 22.95
C SER A 50 7.51 -9.92 21.90
N GLN A 51 6.81 -10.33 20.84
CA GLN A 51 7.40 -11.00 19.68
C GLN A 51 8.33 -10.06 18.92
N ILE A 52 7.94 -8.79 18.69
CA ILE A 52 8.84 -7.78 18.10
C ILE A 52 10.10 -7.59 18.95
N ALA A 53 9.96 -7.49 20.28
CA ALA A 53 11.10 -7.38 21.18
C ALA A 53 12.02 -8.61 21.09
N ALA A 54 11.45 -9.81 21.02
CA ALA A 54 12.20 -11.06 20.85
C ALA A 54 12.97 -11.10 19.53
N ILE A 55 12.39 -10.59 18.43
CA ILE A 55 13.09 -10.48 17.14
C ILE A 55 14.29 -9.53 17.25
N ILE A 56 14.13 -8.37 17.88
CA ILE A 56 15.23 -7.40 18.10
C ILE A 56 16.36 -8.03 18.94
N GLU A 57 16.01 -8.90 19.89
CA GLU A 57 16.98 -9.62 20.73
C GLU A 57 17.60 -10.84 20.04
N GLY A 58 17.22 -11.15 18.80
CA GLY A 58 17.70 -12.33 18.06
C GLY A 58 17.15 -13.66 18.60
N LYS A 59 16.10 -13.62 19.42
CA LYS A 59 15.44 -14.82 19.95
C LYS A 59 14.56 -15.49 18.88
N ARG A 60 14.30 -16.78 19.06
CA ARG A 60 13.37 -17.53 18.20
C ARG A 60 11.93 -17.08 18.48
N VAL A 61 11.17 -16.85 17.42
CA VAL A 61 9.75 -16.48 17.44
C VAL A 61 9.00 -17.41 16.50
N ILE A 62 7.87 -17.95 16.98
CA ILE A 62 6.98 -18.80 16.20
C ILE A 62 5.86 -17.92 15.66
N ALA A 63 5.88 -17.67 14.35
CA ALA A 63 4.88 -16.88 13.62
C ALA A 63 5.03 -17.13 12.11
N PRO A 64 4.08 -16.67 11.26
CA PRO A 64 4.24 -16.75 9.82
C PRO A 64 5.54 -16.10 9.34
N ILE A 65 6.25 -16.78 8.44
CA ILE A 65 7.57 -16.34 7.95
C ILE A 65 7.50 -14.92 7.37
N ARG A 66 6.41 -14.61 6.66
CA ARG A 66 6.16 -13.29 6.08
C ARG A 66 6.09 -12.19 7.13
N GLU A 67 5.35 -12.39 8.21
CA GLU A 67 5.21 -11.40 9.29
C GLU A 67 6.54 -11.18 10.03
N ILE A 68 7.31 -12.26 10.24
CA ILE A 68 8.67 -12.16 10.81
C ILE A 68 9.59 -11.36 9.88
N GLN A 69 9.49 -11.56 8.58
CA GLN A 69 10.30 -10.85 7.59
C GLN A 69 9.93 -9.36 7.53
N GLU A 70 8.64 -9.02 7.58
CA GLU A 70 8.15 -7.63 7.69
C GLU A 70 8.72 -6.95 8.93
N ALA A 71 8.65 -7.61 10.09
CA ALA A 71 9.21 -7.08 11.33
C ALA A 71 10.72 -6.86 11.24
N ARG A 72 11.49 -7.83 10.72
CA ARG A 72 12.93 -7.71 10.52
C ARG A 72 13.30 -6.55 9.60
N ASN A 73 12.58 -6.41 8.50
CA ASN A 73 12.80 -5.34 7.53
C ASN A 73 12.49 -3.96 8.15
N ALA A 74 11.39 -3.84 8.89
CA ALA A 74 11.02 -2.63 9.60
C ALA A 74 12.09 -2.24 10.64
N ILE A 75 12.55 -3.18 11.46
CA ILE A 75 13.62 -2.96 12.44
C ILE A 75 14.86 -2.40 11.73
N LEU A 76 15.31 -3.05 10.65
CA LEU A 76 16.48 -2.63 9.88
C LEU A 76 16.30 -1.23 9.26
N ALA A 77 15.11 -0.90 8.74
CA ALA A 77 14.83 0.43 8.20
C ALA A 77 14.92 1.52 9.28
N TYR A 78 14.38 1.25 10.47
CA TYR A 78 14.44 2.19 11.59
C TYR A 78 15.83 2.38 12.19
N GLU A 79 16.73 1.39 12.06
CA GLU A 79 18.15 1.53 12.40
C GLU A 79 18.90 2.44 11.42
N LYS A 80 18.53 2.37 10.14
CA LYS A 80 19.11 3.20 9.08
C LYS A 80 18.56 4.63 9.02
N LEU A 81 17.40 4.90 9.64
CA LEU A 81 16.65 6.16 9.53
C LEU A 81 17.50 7.43 9.66
N ASN A 82 18.46 7.47 10.57
CA ASN A 82 19.32 8.64 10.82
C ASN A 82 20.32 8.93 9.68
N HIS A 83 20.50 8.00 8.75
CA HIS A 83 21.38 8.13 7.58
C HIS A 83 20.60 8.54 6.32
N TRP A 84 19.27 8.63 6.41
CA TRP A 84 18.42 8.99 5.29
C TRP A 84 17.92 10.43 5.38
N TYR A 85 18.16 11.17 4.30
CA TYR A 85 17.58 12.48 4.07
C TYR A 85 16.23 12.36 3.37
N PHE A 86 15.18 12.94 3.95
CA PHE A 86 13.82 12.92 3.41
C PHE A 86 13.67 13.64 2.05
N THR A 87 14.63 14.50 1.70
CA THR A 87 14.69 15.19 0.40
C THR A 87 15.34 14.37 -0.71
N SER A 88 15.98 13.24 -0.38
CA SER A 88 16.68 12.40 -1.35
C SER A 88 15.77 11.29 -1.85
N GLU A 89 15.48 11.32 -3.16
CA GLU A 89 14.78 10.24 -3.84
C GLU A 89 15.50 8.90 -3.72
N GLN A 90 16.84 8.91 -3.82
CA GLN A 90 17.63 7.70 -3.68
C GLN A 90 17.45 7.06 -2.29
N ASN A 91 17.37 7.88 -1.24
CA ASN A 91 17.14 7.38 0.12
C ASN A 91 15.71 6.87 0.30
N LEU A 92 14.72 7.49 -0.36
CA LEU A 92 13.35 6.99 -0.37
C LEU A 92 13.28 5.59 -1.00
N LEU A 93 13.93 5.42 -2.15
CA LEU A 93 14.00 4.13 -2.84
C LEU A 93 14.80 3.10 -2.03
N GLU A 94 15.90 3.47 -1.39
CA GLU A 94 16.64 2.58 -0.50
C GLU A 94 15.79 2.15 0.70
N ALA A 95 15.09 3.08 1.35
CA ALA A 95 14.19 2.78 2.46
C ALA A 95 13.09 1.81 2.03
N HIS A 96 12.49 2.03 0.86
CA HIS A 96 11.51 1.12 0.27
C HIS A 96 12.11 -0.27 -0.01
N TYR A 97 13.33 -0.33 -0.56
CA TYR A 97 14.04 -1.60 -0.77
C TYR A 97 14.23 -2.36 0.54
N VAL A 98 14.73 -1.69 1.58
CA VAL A 98 14.96 -2.30 2.90
C VAL A 98 13.68 -2.84 3.49
N LEU A 99 12.58 -2.08 3.43
CA LEU A 99 11.28 -2.49 3.96
C LEU A 99 10.70 -3.70 3.21
N MET A 100 10.88 -3.77 1.89
CA MET A 100 10.22 -4.76 1.03
C MET A 100 11.11 -5.94 0.63
N LYS A 101 12.36 -5.99 1.10
CA LYS A 101 13.33 -7.02 0.75
C LYS A 101 12.80 -8.42 1.09
N GLY A 102 12.71 -9.29 0.09
CA GLY A 102 12.18 -10.66 0.24
C GLY A 102 10.66 -10.76 0.38
N LEU A 103 9.95 -9.63 0.27
CA LEU A 103 8.48 -9.56 0.26
C LEU A 103 7.93 -9.20 -1.13
N LEU A 104 8.70 -8.42 -1.90
CA LEU A 104 8.37 -8.00 -3.27
C LEU A 104 9.57 -8.17 -4.21
N ASP A 105 9.29 -8.50 -5.48
CA ASP A 105 10.32 -8.68 -6.51
C ASP A 105 10.95 -7.36 -6.96
N ASN A 106 10.17 -6.26 -6.97
CA ASN A 106 10.59 -4.95 -7.47
C ASN A 106 10.86 -3.93 -6.36
N ALA A 107 11.32 -4.41 -5.20
CA ALA A 107 11.68 -3.57 -4.07
C ALA A 107 12.70 -2.48 -4.47
N GLY A 108 12.52 -1.26 -3.99
CA GLY A 108 13.40 -0.13 -4.32
C GLY A 108 13.15 0.57 -5.65
N SER A 109 12.02 0.31 -6.32
CA SER A 109 11.60 1.03 -7.51
C SER A 109 10.20 1.62 -7.33
N TYR A 110 9.89 2.68 -8.07
CA TYR A 110 8.50 3.13 -8.17
C TYR A 110 7.66 2.11 -8.92
N ARG A 111 6.39 2.03 -8.53
CA ARG A 111 5.39 1.27 -9.27
C ARG A 111 5.30 1.74 -10.73
N HIS A 112 5.18 0.79 -11.65
CA HIS A 112 4.89 1.07 -13.06
C HIS A 112 3.40 0.90 -13.43
N ASN A 113 2.59 0.37 -12.50
CA ASN A 113 1.16 0.11 -12.68
C ASN A 113 0.34 0.91 -11.65
N GLY A 114 -0.92 1.24 -11.98
CA GLY A 114 -1.83 1.89 -11.04
C GLY A 114 -2.25 0.94 -9.92
N VAL A 115 -2.05 1.36 -8.66
CA VAL A 115 -2.54 0.64 -7.46
C VAL A 115 -3.60 1.50 -6.77
N GLY A 116 -4.65 0.85 -6.27
CA GLY A 116 -5.70 1.49 -5.48
C GLY A 116 -5.18 1.90 -4.10
N VAL A 117 -5.57 3.09 -3.64
CA VAL A 117 -5.34 3.55 -2.26
C VAL A 117 -6.52 3.11 -1.42
N MET A 118 -6.29 2.41 -0.32
CA MET A 118 -7.32 1.96 0.63
C MET A 118 -7.29 2.87 1.87
N ASP A 119 -8.46 3.22 2.40
CA ASP A 119 -8.68 3.80 3.72
C ASP A 119 -9.63 2.87 4.47
N GLY A 120 -9.05 1.96 5.25
CA GLY A 120 -9.76 0.80 5.79
C GLY A 120 -10.37 -0.04 4.65
N GLU A 121 -11.69 -0.20 4.67
CA GLU A 121 -12.44 -0.93 3.62
C GLU A 121 -12.80 -0.07 2.40
N LYS A 122 -12.58 1.26 2.44
CA LYS A 122 -12.95 2.18 1.36
C LYS A 122 -11.77 2.48 0.44
N VAL A 123 -11.99 2.49 -0.87
CA VAL A 123 -10.93 2.82 -1.85
C VAL A 123 -10.96 4.32 -2.16
N ILE A 124 -9.89 5.07 -1.83
CA ILE A 124 -9.88 6.54 -1.77
C ILE A 124 -9.26 7.26 -2.98
N HIS A 125 -8.52 6.66 -3.93
CA HIS A 125 -8.09 7.45 -5.11
C HIS A 125 -7.93 6.77 -6.48
N GLN A 126 -7.99 7.65 -7.48
CA GLN A 126 -8.59 7.56 -8.82
C GLN A 126 -8.17 6.38 -9.69
N ALA A 127 -9.18 5.70 -10.24
CA ALA A 127 -9.06 4.97 -11.50
C ALA A 127 -8.22 5.79 -12.50
N THR A 128 -7.24 5.17 -13.15
CA THR A 128 -6.47 5.81 -14.23
C THR A 128 -7.43 6.35 -15.29
N GLN A 129 -7.02 7.33 -16.09
CA GLN A 129 -7.88 7.89 -17.14
C GLN A 129 -8.41 6.81 -18.08
N GLN A 130 -7.61 5.78 -18.34
CA GLN A 130 -7.98 4.59 -19.12
C GLN A 130 -9.08 3.77 -18.45
N VAL A 131 -8.96 3.53 -17.14
CA VAL A 131 -10.01 2.84 -16.38
C VAL A 131 -11.29 3.66 -16.36
N LYS A 132 -11.22 4.97 -16.15
CA LYS A 132 -12.41 5.85 -16.21
C LYS A 132 -13.09 5.77 -17.58
N GLN A 133 -12.32 5.87 -18.67
CA GLN A 133 -12.85 5.73 -20.03
C GLN A 133 -13.57 4.38 -20.22
N LEU A 134 -12.96 3.28 -19.77
CA LEU A 134 -13.57 1.95 -19.83
C LEU A 134 -14.91 1.91 -19.08
N ILE A 135 -14.95 2.45 -17.86
CA ILE A 135 -16.17 2.47 -17.03
C ILE A 135 -17.28 3.31 -17.67
N MET A 136 -16.93 4.43 -18.32
CA MET A 136 -17.90 5.30 -18.98
C MET A 136 -18.57 4.61 -20.18
N VAL A 137 -17.81 3.88 -20.99
CA VAL A 137 -18.35 3.19 -22.18
C VAL A 137 -19.02 1.85 -21.87
N LEU A 138 -18.77 1.26 -20.70
CA LEU A 138 -19.31 -0.05 -20.37
C LEU A 138 -20.81 0.06 -20.04
N GLU A 139 -21.64 -0.63 -20.81
CA GLU A 139 -23.09 -0.69 -20.64
C GLU A 139 -23.57 -2.15 -20.62
N GLY A 140 -24.32 -2.54 -19.59
CA GLY A 140 -24.77 -3.92 -19.43
C GLY A 140 -23.61 -4.91 -19.38
N GLU A 141 -23.71 -5.97 -20.19
CA GLU A 141 -22.63 -6.96 -20.39
C GLU A 141 -21.99 -6.76 -21.76
N MET A 142 -20.67 -6.54 -21.79
CA MET A 142 -19.93 -6.34 -23.03
C MET A 142 -18.75 -7.30 -23.13
N ASN A 143 -18.55 -7.89 -24.29
CA ASN A 143 -17.34 -8.65 -24.57
C ASN A 143 -16.15 -7.71 -24.87
N ARG A 144 -14.94 -8.29 -24.86
CA ARG A 144 -13.70 -7.54 -25.16
C ARG A 144 -13.76 -6.75 -26.46
N GLY A 145 -14.33 -7.34 -27.51
CA GLY A 145 -14.40 -6.72 -28.84
C GLY A 145 -15.28 -5.47 -28.82
N GLN A 146 -16.45 -5.54 -28.17
CA GLN A 146 -17.34 -4.41 -27.98
C GLN A 146 -16.67 -3.28 -27.19
N LEU A 147 -15.98 -3.60 -26.09
CA LEU A 147 -15.25 -2.61 -25.28
C LEU A 147 -14.11 -1.94 -26.06
N GLN A 148 -13.34 -2.71 -26.82
CA GLN A 148 -12.26 -2.16 -27.66
C GLN A 148 -12.82 -1.22 -28.74
N SER A 149 -13.89 -1.64 -29.43
CA SER A 149 -14.55 -0.82 -30.45
C SER A 149 -15.12 0.47 -29.85
N ALA A 150 -15.79 0.40 -28.69
CA ALA A 150 -16.35 1.57 -28.01
C ALA A 150 -15.26 2.57 -27.55
N LEU A 151 -14.05 2.11 -27.26
CA LEU A 151 -12.91 2.95 -26.91
C LEU A 151 -12.06 3.39 -28.13
N GLY A 152 -12.38 2.91 -29.34
CA GLY A 152 -11.59 3.18 -30.54
C GLY A 152 -10.19 2.54 -30.53
N LEU A 153 -9.99 1.47 -29.76
CA LEU A 153 -8.68 0.84 -29.55
C LEU A 153 -8.47 -0.39 -30.46
N LYS A 154 -7.39 -0.37 -31.25
CA LYS A 154 -7.03 -1.47 -32.15
C LYS A 154 -6.12 -2.51 -31.48
N ASP A 155 -5.22 -2.09 -30.60
CA ASP A 155 -4.24 -2.97 -29.98
C ASP A 155 -4.81 -3.74 -28.77
N ARG A 156 -4.81 -5.07 -28.89
CA ARG A 156 -5.35 -5.97 -27.86
C ARG A 156 -4.52 -5.99 -26.57
N ASN A 157 -3.20 -5.93 -26.68
CA ASN A 157 -2.31 -6.10 -25.54
C ASN A 157 -2.35 -4.86 -24.64
N SER A 158 -2.28 -3.68 -25.25
CA SER A 158 -2.46 -2.37 -24.64
C SER A 158 -3.83 -2.25 -23.98
N PHE A 159 -4.91 -2.65 -24.67
CA PHE A 159 -6.25 -2.69 -24.07
C PHE A 159 -6.27 -3.55 -22.79
N ARG A 160 -5.74 -4.77 -22.86
CA ARG A 160 -5.74 -5.69 -21.72
C ARG A 160 -4.96 -5.12 -20.53
N GLN A 161 -3.75 -4.60 -20.76
CA GLN A 161 -2.85 -4.16 -19.70
C GLN A 161 -3.25 -2.81 -19.10
N ARG A 162 -3.73 -1.88 -19.92
CA ARG A 162 -3.96 -0.48 -19.49
C ARG A 162 -5.40 -0.19 -19.09
N TYR A 163 -6.36 -0.99 -19.58
CA TYR A 163 -7.79 -0.77 -19.35
C TYR A 163 -8.37 -1.92 -18.53
N LEU A 164 -8.32 -3.14 -19.08
CA LEU A 164 -9.09 -4.27 -18.56
C LEU A 164 -8.54 -4.82 -17.23
N GLN A 165 -7.24 -5.15 -17.16
CA GLN A 165 -6.64 -5.70 -15.94
C GLN A 165 -6.68 -4.72 -14.77
N PRO A 166 -6.36 -3.42 -14.94
CA PRO A 166 -6.47 -2.47 -13.83
C PRO A 166 -7.91 -2.30 -13.33
N ALA A 167 -8.91 -2.34 -14.22
CA ALA A 167 -10.32 -2.23 -13.83
C ALA A 167 -10.81 -3.48 -13.05
N LEU A 168 -10.38 -4.68 -13.47
CA LEU A 168 -10.65 -5.94 -12.76
C LEU A 168 -9.95 -5.97 -11.41
N ALA A 169 -8.66 -5.61 -11.36
CA ALA A 169 -7.88 -5.57 -10.12
C ALA A 169 -8.45 -4.56 -9.12
N ALA A 170 -9.00 -3.44 -9.61
CA ALA A 170 -9.69 -2.45 -8.79
C ALA A 170 -11.10 -2.88 -8.34
N GLY A 171 -11.62 -4.02 -8.81
CA GLY A 171 -12.96 -4.52 -8.53
C GLY A 171 -14.08 -3.62 -9.07
N LEU A 172 -13.80 -2.83 -10.11
CA LEU A 172 -14.78 -1.93 -10.74
C LEU A 172 -15.61 -2.65 -11.81
N ILE A 173 -15.07 -3.72 -12.37
CA ILE A 173 -15.75 -4.61 -13.30
C ILE A 173 -15.53 -6.06 -12.88
N GLU A 174 -16.40 -6.95 -13.32
CA GLU A 174 -16.32 -8.39 -13.09
C GLU A 174 -16.48 -9.18 -14.39
N MET A 175 -16.07 -10.45 -14.35
CA MET A 175 -16.13 -11.41 -15.46
C MET A 175 -17.38 -12.28 -15.32
N SER A 176 -18.05 -12.57 -16.44
CA SER A 176 -19.16 -13.53 -16.43
C SER A 176 -18.72 -14.97 -16.16
N HIS A 177 -17.51 -15.35 -16.59
CA HIS A 177 -16.90 -16.66 -16.36
C HIS A 177 -15.52 -16.50 -15.70
N PRO A 178 -15.44 -16.27 -14.38
CA PRO A 178 -14.18 -16.09 -13.67
C PRO A 178 -13.34 -17.36 -13.64
N GLU A 179 -13.97 -18.54 -13.55
CA GLU A 179 -13.30 -19.85 -13.57
C GLU A 179 -12.62 -20.17 -14.92
N LYS A 180 -13.03 -19.48 -15.98
CA LYS A 180 -12.45 -19.64 -17.32
C LYS A 180 -12.16 -18.27 -17.95
N PRO A 181 -11.11 -17.55 -17.49
CA PRO A 181 -10.82 -16.19 -17.93
C PRO A 181 -10.55 -16.04 -19.43
N SER A 182 -10.11 -17.13 -20.08
CA SER A 182 -9.86 -17.21 -21.52
C SER A 182 -11.08 -17.65 -22.34
N SER A 183 -12.26 -17.78 -21.72
CA SER A 183 -13.46 -18.23 -22.41
C SER A 183 -13.80 -17.35 -23.62
N PRO A 184 -14.13 -17.93 -24.79
CA PRO A 184 -14.62 -17.17 -25.93
C PRO A 184 -15.92 -16.42 -25.65
N SER A 185 -16.74 -16.92 -24.72
CA SER A 185 -18.01 -16.31 -24.28
C SER A 185 -17.84 -15.31 -23.13
N GLN A 186 -16.60 -14.85 -22.86
CA GLN A 186 -16.33 -13.95 -21.75
C GLN A 186 -16.93 -12.56 -21.98
N HIS A 187 -17.70 -12.10 -20.99
CA HIS A 187 -18.26 -10.76 -20.93
C HIS A 187 -17.83 -10.06 -19.64
N TYR A 188 -17.86 -8.73 -19.67
CA TYR A 188 -17.50 -7.86 -18.56
C TYR A 188 -18.67 -6.94 -18.24
N ARG A 189 -18.93 -6.73 -16.95
CA ARG A 189 -19.98 -5.82 -16.45
C ARG A 189 -19.50 -5.02 -15.25
N LEU A 190 -20.15 -3.89 -15.00
CA LEU A 190 -19.84 -3.04 -13.84
C LEU A 190 -20.26 -3.75 -12.55
N THR A 191 -19.43 -3.67 -11.53
CA THR A 191 -19.82 -4.01 -10.15
C THR A 191 -20.56 -2.82 -9.51
N ALA A 192 -21.10 -3.00 -8.29
CA ALA A 192 -21.65 -1.89 -7.51
C ALA A 192 -20.65 -0.72 -7.37
N LYS A 193 -19.36 -1.04 -7.20
CA LYS A 193 -18.27 -0.05 -7.13
C LYS A 193 -18.08 0.69 -8.46
N GLY A 194 -18.12 -0.03 -9.58
CA GLY A 194 -18.04 0.57 -10.92
C GLY A 194 -19.23 1.47 -11.25
N ILE A 195 -20.44 1.09 -10.85
CA ILE A 195 -21.67 1.88 -11.02
C ILE A 195 -21.57 3.19 -10.23
N ASN A 196 -21.18 3.10 -8.95
CA ASN A 196 -20.99 4.29 -8.11
C ASN A 196 -19.97 5.25 -8.75
N LEU A 197 -18.84 4.73 -9.24
CA LEU A 197 -17.84 5.54 -9.93
C LEU A 197 -18.40 6.21 -11.20
N LYS A 198 -19.18 5.49 -12.01
CA LYS A 198 -19.81 6.01 -13.23
C LYS A 198 -20.80 7.14 -12.93
N ASN A 199 -21.57 7.02 -11.85
CA ASN A 199 -22.58 8.01 -11.47
C ASN A 199 -22.00 9.31 -10.89
N HIS A 200 -20.82 9.27 -10.25
CA HIS A 200 -20.16 10.46 -9.73
C HIS A 200 -19.40 11.27 -10.80
N HIS A 201 -19.32 10.75 -12.03
CA HIS A 201 -18.59 11.35 -13.15
C HIS A 201 -19.47 11.65 -14.38
N LYS A 202 -20.80 11.51 -14.25
CA LYS A 202 -21.78 12.07 -15.19
C LYS A 202 -22.05 13.53 -14.83
#